data_AF-A0A2G8KHV2-F1
#
_entry.id   AF-A0A2G8KHV2-F1
#
_cell.length_a   1.000
_cell.length_b   1.000
_cell.length_c   1.000
_cell.angle_alpha   90.00
_cell.angle_beta   90.00
_cell.angle_gamma   90.00
#
_symmetry.space_group_name_H-M   'P 1'
#
loop_
_entity.id
_entity.type
_entity.pdbx_description
1 polymer ?
#
loop_
_entity_poly.entity_id
_entity_poly.type
_entity_poly.pdbx_seq_one_letter_code
_entity_poly.pdbx_strand_id
1 'polypeptide(L)'
;MAGFHSKPDWWKKVPCHFNWKLDQNILIDFKGIANNLDSKLETRNEIEWTEPACDMLLFRGYLEVSNFEGVQSNSQKAEEFFVEAEKEAMRVTDDDERQAYIIIVNANRLWVLETIHEGKQNEDRRLRLLAELEQSWSRHRDELSQTRLEAFIDATAAFALTRLGPDKYKEAERRYQRALKTIKIKSSWYQSLGAVIGRQARLGSYNLNHRREPYDGIMMRFSATRKRLNWNQQQVGTM
;
A
#
# COMPACT_ATOMS: atom_id res chain seq x y z
N MET A 1 40.15 9.10 12.22
CA MET A 1 38.89 9.86 12.16
C MET A 1 38.16 9.44 10.91
N ALA A 2 37.19 8.53 11.01
CA ALA A 2 36.40 8.09 9.87
C ALA A 2 35.15 8.97 9.80
N GLY A 3 35.00 9.71 8.69
CA GLY A 3 33.84 10.55 8.44
C GLY A 3 32.59 9.69 8.24
N PHE A 4 31.67 9.76 9.20
CA PHE A 4 30.28 9.38 8.99
C PHE A 4 29.67 10.37 7.98
N HIS A 5 29.80 10.06 6.69
CA HIS A 5 28.89 10.63 5.70
C HIS A 5 27.53 9.95 5.86
N SER A 6 26.75 10.39 6.84
CA SER A 6 25.31 10.11 6.83
C SER A 6 24.76 10.73 5.55
N LYS A 7 24.32 9.90 4.60
CA LYS A 7 23.51 10.40 3.48
C LYS A 7 22.19 10.82 4.13
N PRO A 8 21.87 12.12 4.29
CA PRO A 8 20.86 12.55 5.26
C PRO A 8 19.44 12.02 4.97
N ASP A 9 19.18 11.52 3.76
CA ASP A 9 17.84 11.21 3.28
C ASP A 9 17.75 9.90 2.46
N TRP A 10 18.73 8.99 2.57
CA TRP A 10 18.70 7.75 1.76
C TRP A 10 17.43 6.92 2.01
N TRP A 11 16.98 6.88 3.27
CA TRP A 11 15.81 6.14 3.71
C TRP A 11 14.52 6.65 3.07
N LYS A 12 14.46 7.93 2.67
CA LYS A 12 13.32 8.52 1.94
C LYS A 12 13.12 7.90 0.55
N LYS A 13 14.07 7.12 0.04
CA LYS A 13 13.94 6.37 -1.22
C LYS A 13 13.57 4.90 -1.02
N VAL A 14 13.56 4.43 0.23
CA VAL A 14 13.23 3.04 0.54
C VAL A 14 11.76 2.77 0.21
N PRO A 15 11.43 1.68 -0.47
CA PRO A 15 10.06 1.37 -0.86
C PRO A 15 9.14 1.21 0.35
N CYS A 16 8.08 2.01 0.35
CA CYS A 16 7.03 2.02 1.36
C CYS A 16 5.79 2.71 0.79
N HIS A 17 4.70 2.76 1.56
CA HIS A 17 3.41 3.24 1.09
C HIS A 17 3.47 4.72 0.63
N PHE A 18 4.24 5.55 1.32
CA PHE A 18 4.45 6.95 0.98
C PHE A 18 5.23 7.15 -0.33
N ASN A 19 6.11 6.20 -0.68
CA ASN A 19 6.91 6.27 -1.90
C ASN A 19 6.24 5.63 -3.13
N TRP A 20 5.11 4.95 -2.94
CA TRP A 20 4.38 4.30 -4.03
C TRP A 20 3.32 5.18 -4.71
N LYS A 21 3.22 6.46 -4.32
CA LYS A 21 2.31 7.45 -4.95
C LYS A 21 0.85 6.96 -4.94
N LEU A 22 0.44 6.41 -3.80
CA LEU A 22 -0.86 5.80 -3.59
C LEU A 22 -1.99 6.83 -3.56
N ASP A 23 -1.72 8.06 -3.16
CA ASP A 23 -2.69 9.17 -3.06
C ASP A 23 -2.92 9.94 -4.36
N GLN A 24 -2.03 9.80 -5.35
CA GLN A 24 -2.09 10.59 -6.57
C GLN A 24 -3.30 10.26 -7.43
N ASN A 25 -4.09 11.31 -7.73
CA ASN A 25 -5.21 11.34 -8.68
C ASN A 25 -6.36 10.37 -8.35
N ILE A 26 -6.63 10.16 -7.07
CA ILE A 26 -7.71 9.26 -6.62
C ILE A 26 -8.72 10.02 -5.78
N LEU A 27 -9.99 9.78 -6.09
CA LEU A 27 -11.12 10.15 -5.25
C LEU A 27 -11.76 8.82 -4.85
N ILE A 28 -11.69 8.45 -3.58
CA ILE A 28 -12.06 7.10 -3.12
C ILE A 28 -12.80 7.12 -1.79
N ASP A 29 -13.67 6.13 -1.60
CA ASP A 29 -14.31 5.89 -0.31
C ASP A 29 -13.30 5.25 0.66
N PHE A 30 -12.53 6.12 1.30
CA PHE A 30 -11.58 5.74 2.34
C PHE A 30 -12.21 4.87 3.43
N LYS A 31 -13.38 5.29 3.94
CA LYS A 31 -14.06 4.63 5.05
C LYS A 31 -14.52 3.23 4.64
N GLY A 32 -15.04 3.08 3.42
CA GLY A 32 -15.39 1.79 2.85
C GLY A 32 -14.19 0.82 2.77
N ILE A 33 -13.02 1.33 2.36
CA ILE A 33 -11.79 0.51 2.31
C ILE A 33 -11.34 0.12 3.72
N ALA A 34 -11.26 1.08 4.64
CA ALA A 34 -10.83 0.83 6.02
C ALA A 34 -11.74 -0.21 6.69
N ASN A 35 -13.06 -0.05 6.61
CA ASN A 35 -14.03 -0.99 7.16
C ASN A 35 -13.90 -2.41 6.55
N ASN A 36 -13.60 -2.51 5.26
CA ASN A 36 -13.39 -3.81 4.61
C ASN A 36 -12.14 -4.51 5.14
N LEU A 37 -11.06 -3.76 5.38
CA LEU A 37 -9.83 -4.28 5.95
C LEU A 37 -10.05 -4.70 7.41
N ASP A 38 -10.70 -3.85 8.20
CA ASP A 38 -10.99 -4.11 9.62
C ASP A 38 -11.83 -5.38 9.78
N SER A 39 -12.91 -5.52 9.01
CA SER A 39 -13.74 -6.74 9.01
C SER A 39 -12.95 -8.00 8.68
N LYS A 40 -12.02 -7.94 7.71
CA LYS A 40 -11.17 -9.10 7.36
C LYS A 40 -10.16 -9.44 8.45
N LEU A 41 -9.56 -8.41 9.07
CA LEU A 41 -8.63 -8.57 10.18
C LEU A 41 -9.32 -9.17 11.41
N GLU A 42 -10.56 -8.82 11.68
CA GLU A 42 -11.37 -9.38 12.77
C GLU A 42 -11.66 -10.88 12.56
N THR A 43 -12.05 -11.28 11.35
CA THR A 43 -12.38 -12.68 11.03
C THR A 43 -11.16 -13.58 10.73
N ARG A 44 -9.93 -13.06 10.87
CA ARG A 44 -8.71 -13.75 10.42
C ARG A 44 -8.42 -15.05 11.16
N ASN A 45 -8.91 -15.19 12.39
CA ASN A 45 -8.73 -16.39 13.20
C ASN A 45 -9.83 -17.43 12.99
N GLU A 46 -10.93 -17.05 12.34
CA GLU A 46 -12.11 -17.91 12.12
C GLU A 46 -12.00 -18.71 10.81
N ILE A 47 -11.18 -18.20 9.89
CA ILE A 47 -10.85 -18.83 8.62
C ILE A 47 -9.37 -19.18 8.74
N GLU A 48 -8.95 -20.39 8.35
CA GLU A 48 -7.53 -20.75 8.32
C GLU A 48 -6.80 -19.91 7.25
N TRP A 49 -6.44 -18.67 7.59
CA TRP A 49 -5.63 -17.83 6.73
C TRP A 49 -4.23 -18.42 6.66
N THR A 50 -3.82 -18.81 5.45
CA THR A 50 -2.49 -19.35 5.19
C THR A 50 -1.43 -18.27 4.95
N GLU A 51 -1.84 -17.02 4.73
CA GLU A 51 -0.95 -15.89 4.46
C GLU A 51 -0.95 -14.89 5.62
N PRO A 52 0.19 -14.26 5.92
CA PRO A 52 0.32 -13.30 7.01
C PRO A 52 -0.52 -12.04 6.76
N ALA A 53 -1.05 -11.44 7.82
CA ALA A 53 -1.88 -10.23 7.74
C ALA A 53 -1.08 -8.94 7.47
N CYS A 54 0.24 -9.04 7.24
CA CYS A 54 1.16 -7.91 7.08
C CYS A 54 0.68 -6.89 6.06
N ASP A 55 0.31 -7.32 4.85
CA ASP A 55 -0.15 -6.43 3.77
C ASP A 55 -1.38 -5.59 4.18
N MET A 56 -2.33 -6.21 4.89
CA MET A 56 -3.54 -5.53 5.38
C MET A 56 -3.19 -4.51 6.45
N LEU A 57 -2.41 -4.91 7.46
CA LEU A 57 -2.02 -4.06 8.59
C LEU A 57 -1.19 -2.86 8.11
N LEU A 58 -0.22 -3.09 7.23
CA LEU A 58 0.61 -2.05 6.64
C LEU A 58 -0.22 -1.01 5.87
N PHE A 59 -1.13 -1.48 5.00
CA PHE A 59 -1.97 -0.56 4.23
C PHE A 59 -2.97 0.16 5.13
N ARG A 60 -3.56 -0.54 6.12
CA ARG A 60 -4.49 0.03 7.09
C ARG A 60 -3.84 1.10 7.96
N GLY A 61 -2.58 0.92 8.36
CA GLY A 61 -1.79 1.93 9.05
C GLY A 61 -1.49 3.14 8.18
N TYR A 62 -1.13 2.94 6.90
CA TYR A 62 -0.96 4.04 5.95
C TYR A 62 -2.25 4.86 5.77
N LEU A 63 -3.40 4.19 5.70
CA LEU A 63 -4.70 4.85 5.56
C LEU A 63 -4.94 5.90 6.67
N GLU A 64 -4.60 5.59 7.92
CA GLU A 64 -4.78 6.52 9.06
C GLU A 64 -4.00 7.84 8.93
N VAL A 65 -2.98 7.90 8.09
CA VAL A 65 -2.06 9.05 7.94
C VAL A 65 -1.89 9.49 6.48
N SER A 66 -2.76 8.99 5.61
CA SER A 66 -2.73 9.29 4.18
C SER A 66 -3.30 10.68 3.88
N ASN A 67 -2.91 11.24 2.73
CA ASN A 67 -3.41 12.54 2.26
C ASN A 67 -4.72 12.42 1.46
N PHE A 68 -5.49 11.34 1.63
CA PHE A 68 -6.78 11.22 0.93
C PHE A 68 -7.77 12.28 1.44
N GLU A 69 -8.58 12.82 0.53
CA GLU A 69 -9.58 13.83 0.87
C GLU A 69 -10.54 13.31 1.96
N GLY A 70 -10.72 14.10 3.02
CA GLY A 70 -11.60 13.75 4.14
C GLY A 70 -10.99 12.85 5.22
N VAL A 71 -9.72 12.45 5.09
CA VAL A 71 -8.99 11.72 6.15
C VAL A 71 -8.45 12.70 7.18
N GLN A 72 -8.77 12.47 8.45
CA GLN A 72 -8.10 13.13 9.57
C GLN A 72 -6.93 12.26 10.02
N SER A 73 -5.72 12.79 9.94
CA SER A 73 -4.50 12.07 10.28
C SER A 73 -4.50 11.60 11.75
N ASN A 74 -4.32 10.31 11.97
CA ASN A 74 -4.21 9.67 13.28
C ASN A 74 -2.92 8.82 13.35
N SER A 75 -1.81 9.47 13.68
CA SER A 75 -0.50 8.81 13.72
C SER A 75 -0.36 7.78 14.84
N GLN A 76 -1.08 7.93 15.95
CA GLN A 76 -1.10 6.93 17.02
C GLN A 76 -1.74 5.63 16.51
N LYS A 77 -2.88 5.72 15.82
CA LYS A 77 -3.55 4.55 15.26
C LYS A 77 -2.73 3.92 14.13
N ALA A 78 -2.07 4.72 13.30
CA ALA A 78 -1.13 4.22 12.30
C ALA A 78 0.00 3.39 12.95
N GLU A 79 0.58 3.90 14.04
CA GLU A 79 1.65 3.19 14.75
C GLU A 79 1.17 1.86 15.35
N GLU A 80 -0.04 1.80 15.90
CA GLU A 80 -0.62 0.54 16.40
C GLU A 80 -0.65 -0.54 15.31
N PHE A 81 -1.13 -0.18 14.11
CA PHE A 81 -1.15 -1.09 12.96
C PHE A 81 0.25 -1.48 12.48
N PHE A 82 1.21 -0.56 12.47
CA PHE A 82 2.59 -0.86 12.07
C PHE A 82 3.30 -1.78 13.06
N VAL A 83 3.08 -1.60 14.37
CA VAL A 83 3.60 -2.50 15.41
C VAL A 83 2.96 -3.88 15.31
N GLU A 84 1.68 -3.97 14.99
CA GLU A 84 1.04 -5.26 14.74
C GLU A 84 1.58 -5.93 13.47
N ALA A 85 1.80 -5.17 12.40
CA ALA A 85 2.41 -5.68 11.17
C ALA A 85 3.82 -6.22 11.40
N GLU A 86 4.62 -5.56 12.25
CA GLU A 86 5.95 -6.04 12.66
C GLU A 86 5.85 -7.41 13.38
N LYS A 87 4.90 -7.55 14.31
CA LYS A 87 4.67 -8.82 15.02
C LYS A 87 4.25 -9.94 14.08
N GLU A 88 3.41 -9.65 13.09
CA GLU A 88 3.03 -10.63 12.05
C GLU A 88 4.22 -11.00 11.16
N ALA A 89 5.05 -10.02 10.77
CA ALA A 89 6.24 -10.26 9.97
C ALA A 89 7.21 -11.23 10.67
N MET A 90 7.34 -11.14 12.00
CA MET A 90 8.18 -12.06 12.77
C MET A 90 7.69 -13.52 12.76
N ARG A 91 6.44 -13.79 12.36
CA ARG A 91 5.90 -15.15 12.20
C ARG A 91 6.12 -15.72 10.80
N VAL A 92 6.54 -14.88 9.85
CA VAL A 92 6.83 -15.30 8.48
C VAL A 92 8.10 -16.14 8.45
N THR A 93 8.02 -17.31 7.82
CA THR A 93 9.11 -18.29 7.75
C THR A 93 10.14 -17.96 6.67
N ASP A 94 9.70 -17.49 5.51
CA ASP A 94 10.57 -17.01 4.42
C ASP A 94 11.29 -15.73 4.86
N ASP A 95 12.63 -15.74 4.89
CA ASP A 95 13.40 -14.60 5.39
C ASP A 95 13.32 -13.39 4.47
N ASP A 96 13.36 -13.56 3.15
CA ASP A 96 13.25 -12.43 2.21
C ASP A 96 11.87 -11.77 2.35
N GLU A 97 10.81 -12.57 2.53
CA GLU A 97 9.46 -12.06 2.79
C GLU A 97 9.37 -11.29 4.10
N ARG A 98 9.91 -11.87 5.18
CA ARG A 98 9.98 -11.23 6.49
C ARG A 98 10.73 -9.91 6.41
N GLN A 99 11.91 -9.88 5.78
CA GLN A 99 12.69 -8.65 5.66
C GLN A 99 11.97 -7.60 4.80
N ALA A 100 11.27 -7.99 3.73
CA ALA A 100 10.46 -7.06 2.94
C ALA A 100 9.42 -6.34 3.81
N TYR A 101 8.71 -7.08 4.66
CA TYR A 101 7.75 -6.48 5.60
C TYR A 101 8.43 -5.56 6.62
N ILE A 102 9.52 -6.00 7.24
CA ILE A 102 10.26 -5.18 8.22
C ILE A 102 10.76 -3.87 7.60
N ILE A 103 11.28 -3.92 6.37
CA ILE A 103 11.72 -2.73 5.64
C ILE A 103 10.54 -1.77 5.42
N ILE A 104 9.40 -2.27 4.94
CA ILE A 104 8.22 -1.44 4.67
C ILE A 104 7.66 -0.85 5.97
N VAL A 105 7.57 -1.64 7.06
CA VAL A 105 7.14 -1.20 8.39
C VAL A 105 8.03 -0.05 8.86
N ASN A 106 9.34 -0.24 8.90
CA ASN A 106 10.26 0.75 9.45
C ASN A 106 10.33 2.02 8.60
N ALA A 107 10.27 1.89 7.27
CA ALA A 107 10.16 3.04 6.38
C ALA A 107 8.86 3.83 6.61
N ASN A 108 7.71 3.15 6.75
CA ASN A 108 6.43 3.80 7.06
C ASN A 108 6.48 4.54 8.41
N ARG A 109 7.03 3.90 9.45
CA ARG A 109 7.15 4.50 10.81
C ARG A 109 8.07 5.71 10.81
N LEU A 110 9.18 5.67 10.08
CA LEU A 110 10.06 6.83 9.88
C LEU A 110 9.35 7.97 9.18
N TRP A 111 8.56 7.70 8.13
CA TRP A 111 7.76 8.72 7.45
C TRP A 111 6.78 9.40 8.39
N VAL A 112 6.03 8.63 9.19
CA VAL A 112 5.10 9.18 10.20
C VAL A 112 5.85 10.01 11.25
N LEU A 113 6.97 9.52 11.75
CA LEU A 113 7.78 10.20 12.76
C LEU A 113 8.33 11.55 12.25
N GLU A 114 8.91 11.57 11.05
CA GLU A 114 9.54 12.78 10.51
C GLU A 114 8.52 13.79 9.95
N THR A 115 7.41 13.31 9.38
CA THR A 115 6.48 14.18 8.63
C THR A 115 5.32 14.66 9.48
N ILE A 116 4.85 13.85 10.44
CA ILE A 116 3.62 14.13 11.21
C ILE A 116 3.96 14.55 12.64
N HIS A 117 4.97 13.95 13.26
CA HIS A 117 5.38 14.27 14.64
C HIS A 117 6.44 15.38 14.74
N GLU A 118 6.66 16.16 13.68
CA GLU A 118 7.66 17.23 13.61
C GLU A 118 9.08 16.81 14.07
N GLY A 119 9.51 15.58 13.76
CA GLY A 119 10.92 15.11 13.65
C GLY A 119 11.92 15.30 14.81
N LYS A 120 11.65 16.16 15.81
CA LYS A 120 12.62 16.62 16.81
C LYS A 120 12.31 16.12 18.22
N GLN A 121 11.10 15.65 18.49
CA GLN A 121 10.71 15.23 19.83
C GLN A 121 11.11 13.79 20.17
N ASN A 122 11.72 13.03 19.24
CA ASN A 122 12.12 11.64 19.51
C ASN A 122 13.29 11.15 18.65
N GLU A 123 14.43 11.84 18.72
CA GLU A 123 15.65 11.50 17.95
C GLU A 123 16.13 10.07 18.25
N ASP A 124 16.03 9.61 19.50
CA ASP A 124 16.42 8.23 19.87
C ASP A 124 15.60 7.18 19.11
N ARG A 125 14.28 7.37 19.01
CA ARG A 125 13.41 6.47 18.24
C ARG A 125 13.73 6.55 16.75
N ARG A 126 13.99 7.75 16.24
CA ARG A 126 14.39 7.96 14.85
C ARG A 126 15.67 7.21 14.51
N LEU A 127 16.71 7.36 15.33
CA LEU A 127 18.00 6.68 15.16
C LEU A 127 17.86 5.16 15.24
N ARG A 128 17.03 4.63 16.15
CA ARG A 128 16.74 3.19 16.22
C ARG A 128 16.10 2.67 14.93
N LEU A 129 15.04 3.31 14.46
CA LEU A 129 14.36 2.92 13.23
C LEU A 129 15.29 3.00 12.01
N LEU A 130 16.15 4.03 11.93
CA LEU A 130 17.15 4.15 10.87
C LEU A 130 18.17 3.00 10.91
N ALA A 131 18.67 2.66 12.09
CA ALA A 131 19.62 1.57 12.26
C ALA A 131 19.01 0.21 11.90
N GLU A 132 17.76 -0.05 12.33
CA GLU A 132 17.03 -1.27 11.96
C GLU A 132 16.77 -1.34 10.46
N LEU A 133 16.38 -0.22 9.83
CA LEU A 133 16.14 -0.15 8.40
C LEU A 133 17.43 -0.38 7.61
N GLU A 134 18.54 0.24 8.01
CA GLU A 134 19.86 0.03 7.40
C GLU A 134 20.32 -1.42 7.55
N GLN A 135 20.10 -2.02 8.71
CA GLN A 135 20.42 -3.42 8.96
C GLN A 135 19.62 -4.34 8.03
N SER A 136 18.30 -4.20 7.96
CA SER A 136 17.48 -5.03 7.08
C SER A 136 17.77 -4.80 5.61
N TRP A 137 17.98 -3.54 5.20
CA TRP A 137 18.30 -3.21 3.80
C TRP A 137 19.65 -3.78 3.36
N SER A 138 20.66 -3.76 4.24
CA SER A 138 22.02 -4.19 3.92
C SER A 138 22.29 -5.70 4.04
N ARG A 139 21.31 -6.47 4.54
CA ARG A 139 21.38 -7.94 4.64
C ARG A 139 21.35 -8.64 3.29
N HIS A 140 20.63 -8.09 2.32
CA HIS A 140 20.47 -8.66 0.99
C HIS A 140 21.59 -8.18 0.07
N ARG A 141 22.73 -8.87 0.11
CA ARG A 141 23.96 -8.48 -0.62
C ARG A 141 24.17 -9.21 -1.93
N ASP A 142 23.59 -10.39 -2.09
CA ASP A 142 23.62 -11.11 -3.35
C ASP A 142 22.42 -10.74 -4.23
N GLU A 143 22.62 -10.83 -5.54
CA GLU A 143 21.65 -10.43 -6.55
C GLU A 143 20.34 -11.23 -6.46
N LEU A 144 20.42 -12.51 -6.08
CA LEU A 144 19.23 -13.37 -5.99
C LEU A 144 18.34 -12.96 -4.81
N SER A 145 18.91 -12.81 -3.61
CA SER A 145 18.18 -12.37 -2.43
C SER A 145 17.61 -10.96 -2.63
N GLN A 146 18.37 -10.05 -3.24
CA GLN A 146 17.85 -8.72 -3.60
C GLN A 146 16.65 -8.80 -4.56
N THR A 147 16.75 -9.63 -5.61
CA THR A 147 15.66 -9.78 -6.59
C THR A 147 14.40 -10.38 -5.94
N ARG A 148 14.56 -11.32 -5.01
CA ARG A 148 13.45 -11.89 -4.23
C ARG A 148 12.83 -10.89 -3.28
N LEU A 149 13.64 -10.13 -2.55
CA LEU A 149 13.19 -9.04 -1.69
C LEU A 149 12.34 -8.04 -2.48
N GLU A 150 12.83 -7.59 -3.63
CA GLU A 150 12.12 -6.65 -4.51
C GLU A 150 10.78 -7.23 -5.00
N ALA A 151 10.71 -8.54 -5.26
CA ALA A 151 9.47 -9.21 -5.64
C ALA A 151 8.42 -9.17 -4.52
N PHE A 152 8.81 -9.41 -3.26
CA PHE A 152 7.90 -9.28 -2.11
C PHE A 152 7.41 -7.84 -1.94
N ILE A 153 8.32 -6.87 -2.04
CA ILE A 153 7.97 -5.44 -1.99
C ILE A 153 6.99 -5.05 -3.10
N ASP A 154 7.21 -5.54 -4.33
CA ASP A 154 6.29 -5.29 -5.45
C ASP A 154 4.91 -5.93 -5.21
N ALA A 155 4.84 -7.11 -4.61
CA ALA A 155 3.59 -7.77 -4.26
C ALA A 155 2.80 -6.98 -3.19
N THR A 156 3.46 -6.51 -2.13
CA THR A 156 2.82 -5.66 -1.10
C THR A 156 2.34 -4.33 -1.68
N ALA A 157 3.13 -3.71 -2.57
CA ALA A 157 2.68 -2.50 -3.26
C ALA A 157 1.47 -2.78 -4.16
N ALA A 158 1.47 -3.90 -4.90
CA ALA A 158 0.37 -4.32 -5.74
C ALA A 158 -0.92 -4.58 -4.94
N PHE A 159 -0.77 -5.14 -3.73
CA PHE A 159 -1.86 -5.31 -2.78
C PHE A 159 -2.51 -3.95 -2.47
N ALA A 160 -1.74 -2.97 -2.01
CA ALA A 160 -2.26 -1.65 -1.67
C ALA A 160 -2.95 -0.98 -2.87
N LEU A 161 -2.28 -0.97 -4.03
CA LEU A 161 -2.82 -0.43 -5.29
C LEU A 161 -4.15 -1.06 -5.69
N THR A 162 -4.31 -2.37 -5.47
CA THR A 162 -5.55 -3.07 -5.81
C THR A 162 -6.75 -2.58 -4.99
N ARG A 163 -6.55 -2.07 -3.78
CA ARG A 163 -7.66 -1.55 -2.96
C ARG A 163 -8.06 -0.14 -3.38
N LEU A 164 -7.19 0.57 -4.10
CA LEU A 164 -7.42 1.91 -4.59
C LEU A 164 -8.26 1.97 -5.88
N GLY A 165 -8.69 0.81 -6.39
CA GLY A 165 -9.67 0.75 -7.46
C GLY A 165 -9.10 0.91 -8.88
N PRO A 166 -9.99 1.17 -9.86
CA PRO A 166 -9.70 1.10 -11.29
C PRO A 166 -8.44 1.83 -11.75
N ASP A 167 -8.23 3.05 -11.27
CA ASP A 167 -7.14 3.93 -11.71
C ASP A 167 -5.75 3.38 -11.35
N LYS A 168 -5.68 2.41 -10.42
CA LYS A 168 -4.42 1.77 -9.99
C LYS A 168 -4.29 0.32 -10.45
N TYR A 169 -5.31 -0.29 -11.06
CA TYR A 169 -5.28 -1.71 -11.44
C TYR A 169 -4.17 -2.05 -12.43
N LYS A 170 -3.88 -1.18 -13.41
CA LYS A 170 -2.81 -1.42 -14.38
C LYS A 170 -1.44 -1.48 -13.71
N GLU A 171 -1.19 -0.61 -12.74
CA GLU A 171 0.07 -0.60 -11.98
C GLU A 171 0.14 -1.77 -11.00
N ALA A 172 -0.98 -2.13 -10.36
CA ALA A 172 -1.07 -3.33 -9.52
C ALA A 172 -0.77 -4.61 -10.32
N GLU A 173 -1.36 -4.75 -11.51
CA GLU A 173 -1.10 -5.86 -12.43
C GLU A 173 0.38 -5.94 -12.79
N ARG A 174 0.97 -4.80 -13.19
CA ARG A 174 2.39 -4.72 -13.57
C ARG A 174 3.31 -5.18 -12.43
N ARG A 175 2.99 -4.84 -11.19
CA ARG A 175 3.78 -5.23 -10.01
C ARG A 175 3.61 -6.69 -9.64
N TYR A 176 2.38 -7.21 -9.63
CA TYR A 176 2.17 -8.66 -9.45
C TYR A 176 2.88 -9.49 -10.52
N GLN A 177 2.83 -9.05 -11.79
CA GLN A 177 3.56 -9.72 -12.87
C GLN A 177 5.08 -9.69 -12.67
N ARG A 178 5.65 -8.59 -12.16
CA ARG A 178 7.09 -8.55 -11.81
C ARG A 178 7.41 -9.50 -10.68
N ALA A 179 6.64 -9.47 -9.59
CA ALA A 179 6.82 -10.36 -8.45
C ALA A 179 6.77 -11.84 -8.85
N LEU A 180 5.78 -12.23 -9.66
CA LEU A 180 5.57 -13.60 -10.13
C LEU A 180 6.61 -14.09 -11.15
N LYS A 181 7.34 -13.19 -11.83
CA LYS A 181 8.49 -13.59 -12.67
C LYS A 181 9.61 -14.18 -11.80
N THR A 182 9.81 -13.62 -10.62
CA THR A 182 10.82 -14.06 -9.65
C THR A 182 10.33 -15.20 -8.78
N ILE A 183 9.14 -15.06 -8.19
CA ILE A 183 8.59 -16.02 -7.21
C ILE A 183 7.34 -16.67 -7.79
N LYS A 184 7.51 -17.86 -8.36
CA LYS A 184 6.45 -18.57 -9.09
C LYS A 184 5.54 -19.44 -8.22
N ILE A 185 5.83 -19.57 -6.93
CA ILE A 185 5.14 -20.50 -6.02
C ILE A 185 4.02 -19.86 -5.19
N LYS A 186 3.90 -18.52 -5.17
CA LYS A 186 2.90 -17.80 -4.37
C LYS A 186 1.53 -17.81 -5.07
N SER A 187 0.71 -18.80 -4.77
CA SER A 187 -0.65 -18.97 -5.33
C SER A 187 -1.57 -17.78 -5.05
N SER A 188 -1.48 -17.20 -3.85
CA SER A 188 -2.20 -15.99 -3.42
C SER A 188 -1.97 -14.79 -4.34
N TRP A 189 -0.75 -14.67 -4.91
CA TRP A 189 -0.40 -13.60 -5.85
C TRP A 189 -1.02 -13.83 -7.22
N TYR A 190 -1.07 -15.07 -7.71
CA TYR A 190 -1.82 -15.40 -8.94
C TYR A 190 -3.31 -15.13 -8.78
N GLN A 191 -3.90 -15.49 -7.65
CA GLN A 191 -5.30 -15.20 -7.36
C GLN A 191 -5.57 -13.69 -7.35
N SER A 192 -4.69 -12.91 -6.71
CA SER A 192 -4.79 -11.45 -6.66
C SER A 192 -4.64 -10.83 -8.04
N LEU A 193 -3.67 -11.28 -8.84
CA LEU A 193 -3.48 -10.86 -10.23
C LEU A 193 -4.71 -11.18 -11.10
N GLY A 194 -5.22 -12.41 -11.02
CA GLY A 194 -6.42 -12.83 -11.75
C GLY A 194 -7.64 -11.98 -11.39
N ALA A 195 -7.80 -11.64 -10.10
CA ALA A 195 -8.87 -10.75 -9.66
C ALA A 195 -8.71 -9.32 -10.22
N VAL A 196 -7.48 -8.79 -10.29
CA VAL A 196 -7.18 -7.49 -10.89
C VAL A 196 -7.50 -7.49 -12.40
N ILE A 197 -7.04 -8.49 -13.14
CA ILE A 197 -7.31 -8.64 -14.58
C ILE A 197 -8.81 -8.76 -14.83
N GLY A 198 -9.52 -9.61 -14.07
CA GLY A 198 -10.96 -9.78 -14.21
C GLY A 198 -11.74 -8.48 -13.93
N ARG A 199 -11.31 -7.68 -12.95
CA ARG A 199 -11.92 -6.35 -12.69
C ARG A 199 -11.68 -5.38 -13.84
N GLN A 200 -10.47 -5.34 -14.40
CA GLN A 200 -10.16 -4.51 -15.57
C GLN A 200 -11.00 -4.90 -16.80
N ALA A 201 -11.12 -6.20 -17.09
CA ALA A 201 -11.93 -6.69 -18.21
C ALA A 201 -13.40 -6.26 -18.07
N ARG A 202 -13.98 -6.34 -16.85
CA ARG A 202 -15.35 -5.87 -16.60
C ARG A 202 -15.53 -4.38 -16.83
N LEU A 203 -14.56 -3.54 -16.48
CA LEU A 203 -14.61 -2.10 -16.76
C LEU A 203 -14.53 -1.81 -18.27
N GLY A 204 -13.71 -2.56 -19.00
CA GLY A 204 -13.64 -2.49 -20.46
C GLY A 204 -14.96 -2.89 -21.13
N SER A 205 -15.57 -3.99 -20.66
CA SER A 205 -16.88 -4.46 -21.15
C SER A 205 -18.03 -3.52 -20.77
N TYR A 206 -17.97 -2.86 -19.61
CA TYR A 206 -18.97 -1.88 -19.17
C TYR A 206 -19.00 -0.62 -20.06
N ASN A 207 -17.84 -0.20 -20.58
CA ASN A 207 -17.78 0.88 -21.57
C ASN A 207 -18.35 0.50 -22.94
N LEU A 208 -18.46 -0.80 -23.25
CA LEU A 208 -18.96 -1.31 -24.53
C LEU A 208 -20.45 -1.72 -24.47
N ASN A 209 -20.96 -2.14 -23.32
CA ASN A 209 -22.29 -2.75 -23.18
C ASN A 209 -23.14 -2.08 -22.08
N HIS A 210 -23.98 -1.10 -22.45
CA HIS A 210 -25.13 -0.56 -21.69
C HIS A 210 -24.78 0.44 -20.54
N ARG A 211 -25.34 1.65 -20.39
CA ARG A 211 -26.70 2.21 -20.57
C ARG A 211 -27.85 1.54 -19.82
N ARG A 212 -27.65 0.45 -19.10
CA ARG A 212 -28.67 -0.17 -18.23
C ARG A 212 -28.02 -0.91 -17.06
N GLU A 213 -28.32 -0.32 -15.91
CA GLU A 213 -28.31 -0.80 -14.53
C GLU A 213 -27.01 -1.05 -13.76
N PRO A 214 -26.98 -0.66 -12.46
CA PRO A 214 -25.77 -0.65 -11.64
C PRO A 214 -25.80 -1.81 -10.63
N TYR A 215 -24.66 -2.47 -10.38
CA TYR A 215 -24.58 -3.38 -9.22
C TYR A 215 -23.21 -3.43 -8.54
N ASP A 216 -23.31 -3.75 -7.25
CA ASP A 216 -22.33 -3.85 -6.16
C ASP A 216 -21.61 -2.57 -5.71
N GLY A 217 -22.40 -1.66 -5.16
CA GLY A 217 -22.09 -0.99 -3.89
C GLY A 217 -21.07 0.17 -3.87
N ILE A 218 -20.09 0.22 -4.79
CA ILE A 218 -18.97 1.18 -4.67
C ILE A 218 -18.95 2.22 -5.81
N MET A 219 -19.70 2.01 -6.90
CA MET A 219 -19.57 2.84 -8.12
C MET A 219 -20.73 3.80 -8.43
N MET A 220 -21.76 3.92 -7.59
CA MET A 220 -22.88 4.83 -7.91
C MET A 220 -22.64 6.33 -7.65
N ARG A 221 -21.49 6.75 -7.09
CA ARG A 221 -21.22 8.19 -6.85
C ARG A 221 -20.20 8.84 -7.79
N PHE A 222 -19.42 8.08 -8.56
CA PHE A 222 -18.34 8.67 -9.36
C PHE A 222 -18.78 9.20 -10.73
N SER A 223 -19.75 8.57 -11.38
CA SER A 223 -20.23 9.00 -12.71
C SER A 223 -21.10 10.26 -12.65
N ALA A 224 -21.79 10.51 -11.53
CA ALA A 224 -22.59 11.72 -11.33
C ALA A 224 -21.72 12.96 -11.03
N THR A 225 -20.68 12.81 -10.21
CA THR A 225 -19.83 13.94 -9.78
C THR A 225 -18.90 14.41 -10.90
N ARG A 226 -18.35 13.50 -11.71
CA ARG A 226 -17.50 13.85 -12.87
C ARG A 226 -18.29 14.58 -13.97
N LYS A 227 -19.56 14.20 -14.17
CA LYS A 227 -20.46 14.95 -15.07
C LYS A 227 -20.78 16.34 -14.53
N ARG A 228 -20.99 16.50 -13.22
CA ARG A 228 -21.29 17.81 -12.61
C ARG A 228 -20.12 18.79 -12.66
N LEU A 229 -18.88 18.30 -12.48
CA LEU A 229 -17.67 19.10 -12.61
C LEU A 229 -17.43 19.58 -14.06
N ASN A 230 -17.61 18.70 -15.05
CA ASN A 230 -17.51 19.10 -16.46
C ASN A 230 -18.64 20.04 -16.90
N TRP A 231 -19.84 19.90 -16.34
CA TRP A 231 -20.96 20.81 -16.63
C TRP A 231 -20.72 22.21 -16.03
N ASN A 232 -20.19 22.28 -14.81
CA ASN A 232 -19.85 23.56 -14.18
C ASN A 232 -18.64 24.24 -14.85
N GLN A 233 -17.66 23.50 -15.37
CA GLN A 233 -16.57 24.09 -16.16
C GLN A 233 -17.02 24.59 -17.54
N GLN A 234 -18.05 23.98 -18.14
CA GLN A 234 -18.63 24.47 -19.39
C GLN A 234 -19.54 25.70 -19.20
N GLN A 235 -20.19 25.86 -18.03
CA GLN A 235 -21.03 27.04 -17.78
C GLN A 235 -20.25 28.30 -17.38
N VAL A 236 -19.03 28.17 -16.84
CA VAL A 236 -18.19 29.33 -16.49
C VAL A 236 -17.38 29.85 -17.69
N GLY A 237 -17.38 29.12 -18.83
CA GLY A 237 -16.74 29.55 -20.08
C GLY A 237 -17.65 30.32 -21.05
N THR A 238 -18.94 30.45 -20.73
CA THR A 238 -19.93 31.19 -21.53
C THR A 238 -20.97 31.85 -20.63
N MET A 239 -20.57 32.93 -19.95
CA MET A 239 -21.35 34.16 -19.68
C MET A 239 -20.56 35.07 -18.75
#